data_AF-A0A353C239-F1
#
_entry.id   AF-A0A353C239-F1
#
_cell.length_a   1.000
_cell.length_b   1.000
_cell.length_c   1.000
_cell.angle_alpha   90.00
_cell.angle_beta   90.00
_cell.angle_gamma   90.00
#
_symmetry.space_group_name_H-M   'P 1'
#
loop_
_entity.id
_entity.type
_entity.pdbx_description
1 polymer ?
#
loop_
_entity_poly.entity_id
_entity_poly.type
_entity_poly.pdbx_seq_one_letter_code
_entity_poly.pdbx_strand_id
1 'polypeptide(L)' 'MIFGNLQNLDQDRKALAKPLITGLEYLKNTDFSKLALGRYEIDGEKIFAMVQEYETSPREKREA' A
#
# COMPACT_ATOMS: atom_id res chain seq x y z
N MET A 1 -8.20 7.83 -11.23
CA MET A 1 -8.14 6.53 -10.53
C MET A 1 -7.09 5.69 -11.23
N ILE A 2 -6.13 5.11 -10.50
CA ILE A 2 -5.06 4.26 -11.06
C ILE A 2 -5.30 2.85 -10.51
N PHE A 3 -5.34 1.85 -11.39
CA PHE A 3 -5.46 0.44 -11.01
C PHE A 3 -4.40 -0.36 -11.78
N GLY A 4 -3.73 -1.29 -11.11
CA GLY A 4 -2.61 -2.02 -11.67
C GLY A 4 -2.18 -3.18 -10.79
N ASN A 5 -1.02 -3.75 -11.11
CA ASN A 5 -0.44 -4.88 -10.39
C ASN A 5 0.99 -4.54 -9.98
N LEU A 6 1.35 -4.82 -8.74
CA LEU A 6 2.68 -4.53 -8.18
C LEU A 6 3.82 -5.23 -8.95
N GLN A 7 3.54 -6.35 -9.61
CA GLN A 7 4.49 -7.05 -10.48
C GLN A 7 4.93 -6.19 -11.69
N ASN A 8 4.11 -5.22 -12.11
CA ASN A 8 4.38 -4.35 -13.25
C ASN A 8 5.07 -3.04 -12.86
N LEU A 9 5.44 -2.86 -11.57
CA LEU A 9 5.97 -1.60 -11.03
C LEU A 9 7.12 -1.03 -11.88
N ASP A 10 8.01 -1.88 -12.41
CA ASP A 10 9.18 -1.41 -13.15
C ASP A 10 8.81 -0.72 -14.49
N GLN A 11 7.68 -1.08 -15.10
CA GLN A 11 7.13 -0.39 -16.27
C GLN A 11 6.40 0.89 -15.86
N ASP A 12 5.61 0.83 -14.78
CA ASP A 12 4.78 1.93 -14.31
C ASP A 12 5.60 3.10 -13.73
N ARG A 13 6.81 2.84 -13.22
CA ARG A 13 7.76 3.85 -12.71
C ARG A 13 7.94 5.06 -13.64
N LYS A 14 7.85 4.87 -14.95
CA LYS A 14 8.03 5.95 -15.94
C LYS A 14 6.86 6.95 -15.96
N ALA A 15 5.67 6.52 -15.52
CA ALA A 15 4.45 7.31 -15.56
C ALA A 15 4.00 7.81 -14.17
N LEU A 16 4.59 7.30 -13.08
CA LEU A 16 4.20 7.63 -11.71
C LEU A 16 5.12 8.67 -11.08
N ALA A 17 4.55 9.51 -10.21
CA ALA A 17 5.32 10.46 -9.43
C ALA A 17 6.19 9.76 -8.37
N LYS A 18 7.33 10.39 -8.03
CA LYS A 18 8.32 9.84 -7.09
C LYS A 18 7.73 9.35 -5.74
N PRO A 19 6.82 10.10 -5.06
CA PRO A 19 6.24 9.63 -3.79
C PRO A 19 5.43 8.33 -3.92
N LEU A 20 4.74 8.14 -5.05
CA LEU A 20 4.02 6.89 -5.32
C LEU A 20 4.99 5.73 -5.52
N ILE A 21 6.09 5.96 -6.24
CA ILE A 21 7.12 4.93 -6.44
C ILE A 21 7.70 4.51 -5.09
N THR A 22 8.01 5.45 -4.19
CA THR A 22 8.50 5.14 -2.84
C THR A 22 7.55 4.25 -2.04
N GLY A 23 6.25 4.56 -2.05
CA GLY A 23 5.25 3.72 -1.39
C GLY A 23 5.11 2.33 -2.03
N LEU A 24 5.12 2.26 -3.37
CA LEU A 24 5.01 0.99 -4.10
C LEU A 24 6.27 0.12 -3.93
N GLU A 25 7.46 0.72 -3.84
CA GLU A 25 8.70 0.01 -3.51
C GLU A 25 8.65 -0.61 -2.13
N TYR A 26 8.12 0.10 -1.14
CA TYR A 26 7.89 -0.45 0.19
C TYR A 26 6.96 -1.67 0.11
N LEU A 27 5.84 -1.57 -0.61
CA LEU A 27 4.93 -2.71 -0.80
C LEU A 27 5.62 -3.91 -1.48
N LYS A 28 6.49 -3.67 -2.47
CA LYS A 28 7.16 -4.75 -3.22
C LYS A 28 8.21 -5.49 -2.40
N ASN A 29 8.90 -4.78 -1.51
CA ASN A 29 10.04 -5.30 -0.75
C ASN A 29 9.68 -5.80 0.65
N THR A 30 8.42 -5.65 1.07
CA THR A 30 7.98 -5.94 2.43
C THR A 30 7.17 -7.24 2.48
N ASP A 31 7.56 -8.16 3.37
CA ASP A 31 6.81 -9.38 3.66
C ASP A 31 5.74 -9.10 4.72
N PHE A 32 4.50 -8.85 4.27
CA PHE A 32 3.37 -8.54 5.15
C PHE A 32 2.89 -9.71 5.99
N SER A 33 3.28 -10.95 5.67
CA SER A 33 2.88 -12.15 6.43
C SER A 33 3.50 -12.19 7.83
N LYS A 34 4.54 -11.39 8.08
CA LYS A 34 5.31 -11.34 9.33
C LYS A 34 5.22 -10.00 10.03
N LEU A 35 4.52 -9.03 9.44
CA LEU A 35 4.37 -7.70 10.03
C LEU A 35 3.28 -7.69 11.08
N ALA A 36 3.52 -6.95 12.15
CA ALA A 36 2.49 -6.66 13.13
C ALA A 36 1.50 -5.63 12.57
N LEU A 37 0.31 -5.59 13.14
CA LEU A 37 -0.66 -4.54 12.83
C LEU A 37 -0.15 -3.21 13.39
N GLY A 38 -0.29 -2.14 12.62
CA GLY A 38 0.12 -0.81 13.04
C GLY A 38 0.69 0.07 11.93
N ARG A 39 1.26 1.20 12.35
CA ARG A 39 1.84 2.24 11.48
C ARG A 39 3.34 2.02 11.30
N TYR A 40 3.78 2.06 10.06
CA TYR A 40 5.17 1.96 9.65
C TYR A 40 5.56 3.17 8.83
N GLU A 41 6.55 3.92 9.28
CA GLU A 41 7.03 5.11 8.57
C GLU A 41 8.00 4.71 7.44
N ILE A 42 7.78 5.28 6.26
CA ILE A 42 8.55 4.99 5.04
C ILE A 42 9.42 6.20 4.67
N ASP A 43 8.86 7.40 4.76
CA ASP A 43 9.55 8.69 4.53
C ASP A 43 9.16 9.69 5.62
N GLY A 44 9.57 9.37 6.87
CA GLY A 44 9.16 10.09 8.07
C GLY A 44 7.64 10.17 8.20
N GLU A 45 7.12 11.38 8.45
CA GLU A 45 5.68 11.61 8.57
C GLU A 45 4.95 11.73 7.22
N LYS A 46 5.68 11.89 6.11
CA LYS A 46 5.08 12.19 4.79
C LYS A 46 4.53 10.96 4.09
N ILE A 47 5.16 9.81 4.29
CA ILE A 47 4.75 8.53 3.71
C ILE A 47 4.83 7.45 4.79
N PHE A 48 3.71 6.80 5.06
CA PHE A 48 3.62 5.69 6.01
C PHE A 48 2.71 4.59 5.45
N ALA A 49 2.97 3.35 5.84
CA ALA A 49 2.08 2.22 5.65
C ALA A 49 1.29 1.95 6.94
N MET A 50 0.01 1.64 6.79
CA MET A 50 -0.84 1.21 7.89
C MET A 50 -1.27 -0.24 7.62
N VAL A 51 -0.73 -1.18 8.40
CA VAL A 51 -1.03 -2.61 8.28
C VAL A 51 -2.21 -2.91 9.19
N GLN A 52 -3.30 -3.40 8.59
CA GLN A 52 -4.55 -3.68 9.28
C GLN A 52 -5.10 -5.03 8.82
N GLU A 53 -5.70 -5.74 9.75
CA GLU A 53 -6.46 -6.95 9.48
C GLU A 53 -7.91 -6.70 9.87
N TYR A 54 -8.84 -7.00 8.97
CA TYR A 54 -10.27 -6.83 9.20
C TYR A 54 -11.05 -7.94 8.50
N GLU A 55 -12.19 -8.29 9.09
CA GLU A 55 -13.10 -9.25 8.48
C GLU A 55 -13.92 -8.56 7.38
N THR A 56 -13.96 -9.17 6.18
CA THR A 56 -14.74 -8.64 5.07
C THR A 56 -16.23 -8.70 5.40
N SER A 57 -16.86 -7.54 5.55
CA SER A 57 -18.30 -7.45 5.80
C SER A 57 -19.10 -7.26 4.49
N PRO A 58 -20.34 -7.77 4.41
CA PRO A 58 -21.25 -7.52 3.29
C PRO A 58 -21.46 -6.03 3.03
N ARG A 59 -21.68 -5.66 1.77
CA ARG A 59 -21.84 -4.27 1.35
C ARG A 59 -22.97 -3.55 2.09
N GLU A 60 -24.04 -4.28 2.43
CA GLU A 60 -25.22 -3.77 3.15
C GLU A 60 -24.93 -3.37 4.60
N LYS A 61 -23.83 -3.87 5.19
CA LYS A 61 -23.42 -3.55 6.57
C LYS A 61 -22.33 -2.48 6.65
N ARG A 62 -21.92 -1.91 5.52
CA ARG A 62 -20.90 -0.84 5.48
C ARG A 62 -21.62 0.51 5.48
N GLU A 63 -21.48 1.27 6.56
CA GLU A 63 -21.92 2.66 6.59
C GLU A 63 -21.09 3.47 5.58
N ALA A 64 -21.77 4.38 4.86
CA ALA A 64 -21.20 5.17 3.76
C ALA A 64 -20.36 6.34 4.26
#